data_AF-B4LBG2-F1
#
_entry.id   AF-B4LBG2-F1
#
_cell.length_a   1.000
_cell.length_b   1.000
_cell.length_c   1.000
_cell.angle_alpha   90.00
_cell.angle_beta   90.00
_cell.angle_gamma   90.00
#
_symmetry.space_group_name_H-M   'P 1'
#
loop_
_entity.id
_entity.type
_entity.pdbx_description
1 polymer ?
#
loop_
_entity_poly.entity_id
_entity_poly.type
_entity_poly.pdbx_seq_one_letter_code
_entity_poly.pdbx_strand_id
1 'polypeptide(L)'
;MSFRQLHFSLLLLNVINLLTAATVTTRIIQPRETSNCEGRQTPGPICESCELLATCVQHSNGWVNIPVESCDVANGYFCNMRLGTCSNATGPCHPFGIVGNFQCTSQGIFPDPYDCQKYHMCYFVGATLVAAAVDCGNDKAFDARTGQCSMTLQSSVCTQPQYHCPKVGYVAAWPSNPNIFYVCKSTVNQNLNDTVVIYPSLHRCNDGEIFADFVCRPGNNLPVVPTTQPDVVDPNDDGFTVLPIACEHVGLIADMNDCHKYYYCSAVNGEMRHLECPSGTFYRPEQAACVLGTC
;
A
#
# COMPACT_ATOMS: atom_id res chain seq x y z
N MET A 1 -13.94 -43.48 -44.93
CA MET A 1 -13.66 -42.99 -43.56
C MET A 1 -14.89 -42.23 -43.08
N SER A 2 -15.43 -42.62 -41.92
CA SER A 2 -16.77 -42.23 -41.48
C SER A 2 -16.80 -40.78 -40.98
N PHE A 3 -17.87 -40.05 -41.32
CA PHE A 3 -18.15 -38.66 -40.90
C PHE A 3 -17.97 -38.43 -39.38
N ARG A 4 -18.17 -39.48 -38.58
CA ARG A 4 -17.94 -39.46 -37.12
C ARG A 4 -16.47 -39.29 -36.72
N GLN A 5 -15.51 -39.84 -37.47
CA GLN A 5 -14.09 -39.69 -37.16
C GLN A 5 -13.59 -38.27 -37.46
N LEU A 6 -14.11 -37.63 -38.50
CA LEU A 6 -13.75 -36.25 -38.86
C LEU A 6 -14.24 -35.25 -37.81
N HIS A 7 -15.46 -35.42 -37.29
CA HIS A 7 -15.98 -34.58 -36.21
C HIS A 7 -15.23 -34.75 -34.89
N PHE A 8 -14.82 -35.98 -34.54
CA PHE A 8 -14.04 -36.21 -33.33
C PHE A 8 -12.65 -35.55 -33.42
N SER A 9 -12.00 -35.61 -34.59
CA SER A 9 -10.71 -34.93 -34.82
C SER A 9 -10.82 -33.41 -34.79
N LEU A 10 -11.88 -32.83 -35.36
CA LEU A 10 -12.15 -31.38 -35.32
C LEU A 10 -12.50 -30.87 -33.91
N LEU A 11 -13.20 -31.66 -33.10
CA LEU A 11 -13.46 -31.35 -31.69
C LEU A 11 -12.16 -31.43 -30.87
N LEU A 12 -11.31 -32.43 -31.09
CA LEU A 12 -10.02 -32.54 -30.39
C LEU A 12 -9.09 -31.37 -30.71
N LEU A 13 -9.01 -30.95 -31.98
CA LEU A 13 -8.21 -29.80 -32.41
C LEU A 13 -8.71 -28.47 -31.82
N ASN A 14 -10.02 -28.29 -31.64
CA ASN A 14 -10.57 -27.11 -30.99
C ASN A 14 -10.35 -27.12 -29.46
N VAL A 15 -10.40 -28.29 -28.82
CA VAL A 15 -10.10 -28.43 -27.37
C VAL A 15 -8.60 -28.20 -27.09
N ILE A 16 -7.72 -28.67 -27.97
CA ILE A 16 -6.27 -28.44 -27.85
C ILE A 16 -5.92 -26.95 -28.06
N ASN A 17 -6.57 -26.26 -29.01
CA ASN A 17 -6.40 -24.82 -29.20
C ASN A 17 -6.99 -23.98 -28.05
N LEU A 18 -8.03 -24.46 -27.36
CA LEU A 18 -8.54 -23.83 -26.14
C LEU A 18 -7.58 -23.99 -24.95
N LEU A 19 -6.81 -25.08 -24.91
CA LEU A 19 -5.81 -25.33 -23.86
C LEU A 19 -4.50 -24.56 -24.08
N THR A 20 -4.17 -24.19 -25.32
CA THR A 20 -2.96 -23.39 -25.63
C THR A 20 -3.18 -21.88 -25.59
N ALA A 21 -4.43 -21.40 -25.52
CA ALA A 21 -4.74 -19.98 -25.45
C ALA A 21 -4.86 -19.43 -24.01
N ALA A 22 -4.71 -20.27 -22.98
CA ALA A 22 -4.92 -19.88 -21.58
C ALA A 22 -3.66 -19.93 -20.70
N THR A 23 -2.46 -19.99 -21.27
CA THR A 23 -1.27 -19.46 -20.57
C THR A 23 -1.12 -17.99 -20.92
N VAL A 24 -2.16 -17.21 -20.60
CA VAL A 24 -1.91 -15.82 -20.18
C VAL A 24 -0.96 -16.00 -19.02
N THR A 25 0.31 -15.67 -19.21
CA THR A 25 1.25 -15.46 -18.13
C THR A 25 0.52 -14.54 -17.16
N THR A 26 -0.03 -15.12 -16.09
CA THR A 26 -0.41 -14.37 -14.91
C THR A 26 0.78 -13.47 -14.68
N ARG A 27 0.60 -12.15 -14.82
CA ARG A 27 1.60 -11.18 -14.42
C ARG A 27 1.78 -11.42 -12.94
N ILE A 28 2.69 -12.34 -12.60
CA ILE A 28 3.13 -12.56 -11.23
C ILE A 28 3.68 -11.18 -10.89
N ILE A 29 2.94 -10.46 -10.05
CA ILE A 29 3.42 -9.23 -9.42
C ILE A 29 4.73 -9.68 -8.78
N GLN A 30 5.84 -9.35 -9.42
CA GLN A 30 7.09 -9.88 -8.94
C GLN A 30 7.50 -9.04 -7.74
N PRO A 31 7.67 -9.68 -6.58
CA PRO A 31 7.84 -8.99 -5.31
C PRO A 31 9.13 -8.19 -5.18
N ARG A 32 10.06 -8.39 -6.11
CA ARG A 32 11.44 -7.95 -6.01
C ARG A 32 11.65 -6.68 -6.82
N GLU A 33 11.77 -5.55 -6.13
CA GLU A 33 12.32 -4.32 -6.71
C GLU A 33 13.84 -4.44 -6.85
N THR A 34 14.28 -5.21 -7.85
CA THR A 34 15.63 -5.11 -8.37
C THR A 34 15.62 -4.20 -9.58
N SER A 35 16.69 -3.44 -9.78
CA SER A 35 16.88 -2.58 -10.95
C SER A 35 17.51 -3.29 -12.14
N ASN A 36 17.91 -4.55 -11.98
CA ASN A 36 18.58 -5.30 -13.05
C ASN A 36 18.04 -6.71 -13.22
N CYS A 37 18.06 -7.17 -14.47
CA CYS A 37 17.49 -8.43 -14.88
C CYS A 37 18.32 -9.63 -14.43
N GLU A 38 19.62 -9.45 -14.22
CA GLU A 38 20.50 -10.49 -13.68
C GLU A 38 20.13 -10.85 -12.24
N GLY A 39 19.79 -9.85 -11.42
CA GLY A 39 19.20 -10.06 -10.11
C GLY A 39 17.83 -10.71 -10.23
N ARG A 40 16.98 -10.25 -11.16
CA ARG A 40 15.58 -10.68 -11.26
C ARG A 40 15.38 -12.12 -11.76
N GLN A 41 16.27 -12.59 -12.64
CA GLN A 41 16.28 -13.93 -13.24
C GLN A 41 14.95 -14.39 -13.85
N THR A 42 14.11 -13.46 -14.31
CA THR A 42 12.80 -13.76 -14.90
C THR A 42 12.41 -12.69 -15.92
N PRO A 43 11.63 -13.05 -16.96
CA PRO A 43 11.29 -12.12 -18.04
C PRO A 43 10.15 -11.16 -17.64
N GLY A 44 10.08 -10.02 -18.34
CA GLY A 44 8.97 -9.06 -18.23
C GLY A 44 9.38 -7.66 -17.79
N PRO A 45 8.45 -6.78 -17.40
CA PRO A 45 8.76 -5.39 -17.06
C PRO A 45 9.55 -5.25 -15.75
N ILE A 46 10.47 -4.29 -15.67
CA ILE A 46 11.32 -3.96 -14.52
C ILE A 46 11.55 -2.44 -14.49
N CYS A 47 11.70 -1.86 -13.30
CA CYS A 47 12.14 -0.48 -13.16
C CYS A 47 13.66 -0.44 -13.02
N GLU A 48 14.36 -0.05 -14.08
CA GLU A 48 15.82 0.14 -14.04
C GLU A 48 16.19 1.37 -13.19
N SER A 49 15.35 2.40 -13.26
CA SER A 49 15.30 3.51 -12.31
C SER A 49 13.84 3.93 -12.10
N CYS A 50 13.59 4.87 -11.19
CA CYS A 50 12.25 5.45 -11.02
C CYS A 50 11.75 6.19 -12.27
N GLU A 51 12.64 6.49 -13.21
CA GLU A 51 12.39 7.25 -14.44
C GLU A 51 12.53 6.39 -15.71
N LEU A 52 12.89 5.10 -15.57
CA LEU A 52 13.20 4.23 -16.70
C LEU A 52 12.57 2.84 -16.51
N LEU A 53 11.53 2.58 -17.31
CA LEU A 53 10.96 1.26 -17.48
C LEU A 53 11.78 0.48 -18.49
N ALA A 54 12.20 -0.73 -18.11
CA ALA A 54 12.84 -1.70 -18.97
C ALA A 54 12.05 -3.01 -18.99
N THR A 55 12.42 -3.92 -19.89
CA THR A 55 11.98 -5.30 -19.88
C THR A 55 13.17 -6.24 -19.78
N CYS A 56 13.04 -7.26 -18.95
CA CYS A 56 14.00 -8.34 -18.81
C CYS A 56 13.81 -9.37 -19.89
N VAL A 57 14.90 -9.62 -20.61
CA VAL A 57 14.99 -10.66 -21.63
C VAL A 57 16.17 -11.56 -21.33
N GLN A 58 15.95 -12.87 -21.45
CA GLN A 58 17.00 -13.86 -21.33
C GLN A 58 17.72 -14.01 -22.67
N HIS A 59 19.02 -13.77 -22.68
CA HIS A 59 19.91 -14.07 -23.80
C HIS A 59 20.72 -15.34 -23.49
N SER A 60 21.44 -15.86 -24.49
CA SER A 60 22.34 -17.02 -24.30
C SER A 60 23.43 -16.78 -23.25
N ASN A 61 23.77 -15.52 -22.99
CA ASN A 61 24.90 -15.12 -22.17
C ASN A 61 24.48 -14.48 -20.82
N GLY A 62 23.19 -14.53 -20.47
CA GLY A 62 22.67 -13.95 -19.22
C GLY A 62 21.40 -13.13 -19.42
N TRP A 63 21.03 -12.35 -18.40
CA TRP A 63 19.85 -11.50 -18.43
C TRP A 63 20.19 -10.06 -18.80
N VAL A 64 19.34 -9.43 -19.62
CA VAL A 64 19.57 -8.08 -20.13
C VAL A 64 18.36 -7.20 -19.83
N ASN A 65 18.63 -6.00 -19.32
CA ASN A 65 17.68 -4.89 -19.28
C ASN A 65 17.56 -4.30 -20.68
N ILE A 66 16.37 -4.32 -21.27
CA ILE A 66 16.09 -3.61 -22.50
C ILE A 66 15.19 -2.42 -22.17
N PRO A 67 15.68 -1.17 -22.25
CA PRO A 67 14.87 0.02 -22.00
C PRO A 67 13.64 0.05 -22.91
N VAL A 68 12.47 0.33 -22.33
CA VAL A 68 11.17 0.37 -23.02
C VAL A 68 10.64 1.80 -23.08
N GLU A 69 10.68 2.52 -21.96
CA GLU A 69 10.08 3.84 -21.82
C GLU A 69 10.81 4.66 -20.75
N SER A 70 11.06 5.94 -21.05
CA SER A 70 11.47 6.92 -20.04
C SER A 70 10.24 7.62 -19.49
N CYS A 71 10.01 7.53 -18.18
CA CYS A 71 8.81 8.04 -17.53
C CYS A 71 8.87 9.57 -17.37
N ASP A 72 7.71 10.22 -17.57
CA ASP A 72 7.56 11.67 -17.38
C ASP A 72 7.42 12.02 -15.89
N VAL A 73 8.55 12.01 -15.19
CA VAL A 73 8.62 12.33 -13.75
C VAL A 73 8.24 13.77 -13.44
N ALA A 74 8.40 14.69 -14.41
CA ALA A 74 8.01 16.09 -14.26
C ALA A 74 6.48 16.22 -14.13
N ASN A 75 5.74 15.40 -14.87
CA ASN A 75 4.29 15.26 -14.74
C ASN A 75 3.88 14.05 -13.88
N GLY A 76 4.81 13.54 -13.06
CA GLY A 76 4.64 12.55 -11.99
C GLY A 76 4.17 11.17 -12.42
N TYR A 77 4.58 10.78 -13.62
CA TYR A 77 4.58 9.39 -14.04
C TYR A 77 5.94 8.80 -13.65
N PHE A 78 5.90 7.78 -12.80
CA PHE A 78 7.08 7.04 -12.37
C PHE A 78 6.96 5.60 -12.84
N CYS A 79 8.09 4.92 -12.96
CA CYS A 79 8.07 3.52 -13.32
C CYS A 79 7.30 2.73 -12.25
N ASN A 80 6.26 2.00 -12.64
CA ASN A 80 5.52 1.17 -11.69
C ASN A 80 5.70 -0.29 -12.08
N MET A 81 6.58 -0.99 -11.37
CA MET A 81 6.90 -2.39 -11.64
C MET A 81 5.66 -3.29 -11.56
N ARG A 82 4.74 -3.00 -10.62
CA ARG A 82 3.52 -3.81 -10.41
C ARG A 82 2.57 -3.70 -11.62
N LEU A 83 2.49 -2.50 -12.21
CA LEU A 83 1.70 -2.24 -13.41
C LEU A 83 2.45 -2.54 -14.71
N GLY A 84 3.79 -2.57 -14.66
CA GLY A 84 4.66 -2.77 -15.80
C GLY A 84 4.62 -1.62 -16.82
N THR A 85 4.39 -0.40 -16.35
CA THR A 85 4.22 0.81 -17.16
C THR A 85 4.67 2.03 -16.36
N CYS A 86 4.95 3.15 -17.03
CA CYS A 86 5.00 4.45 -16.36
C CYS A 86 3.59 4.83 -15.90
N SER A 87 3.42 5.20 -14.63
CA SER A 87 2.10 5.52 -14.05
C SER A 87 2.21 6.56 -12.94
N ASN A 88 1.11 7.26 -12.69
CA ASN A 88 0.93 8.11 -11.51
C ASN A 88 0.35 7.33 -10.30
N ALA A 89 0.18 6.01 -10.41
CA ALA A 89 -0.28 5.18 -9.31
C ALA A 89 0.83 5.00 -8.27
N THR A 90 0.44 4.89 -7.01
CA THR A 90 1.39 4.59 -5.94
C THR A 90 2.06 3.24 -6.16
N GLY A 91 3.34 3.19 -5.80
CA GLY A 91 4.22 2.06 -5.99
C GLY A 91 5.56 2.41 -5.40
N PRO A 92 6.54 1.49 -5.49
CA PRO A 92 7.87 1.71 -4.97
C PRO A 92 8.44 3.02 -5.51
N CYS A 93 8.69 3.14 -6.82
CA CYS A 93 9.31 4.30 -7.46
C CYS A 93 8.55 5.64 -7.40
N HIS A 94 7.32 5.66 -6.88
CA HIS A 94 6.60 6.92 -6.72
C HIS A 94 7.39 7.82 -5.74
N PRO A 95 7.42 9.15 -5.86
CA PRO A 95 8.26 10.04 -5.04
C PRO A 95 7.93 9.99 -3.53
N PHE A 96 6.76 9.44 -3.17
CA PHE A 96 6.36 9.13 -1.79
C PHE A 96 6.73 7.71 -1.34
N GLY A 97 7.29 6.90 -2.24
CA GLY A 97 7.77 5.52 -2.03
C GLY A 97 9.30 5.37 -2.06
N ILE A 98 10.08 6.20 -2.80
CA ILE A 98 11.57 6.08 -2.79
C ILE A 98 12.32 7.39 -2.48
N VAL A 99 11.74 8.59 -2.63
CA VAL A 99 12.56 9.83 -2.60
C VAL A 99 12.37 10.69 -1.35
N GLY A 100 11.56 10.25 -0.39
CA GLY A 100 11.50 10.87 0.93
C GLY A 100 11.25 9.79 1.96
N ASN A 101 12.29 9.42 2.71
CA ASN A 101 12.33 8.48 3.82
C ASN A 101 10.96 8.01 4.29
N PHE A 102 10.76 6.69 4.36
CA PHE A 102 9.66 6.10 5.12
C PHE A 102 9.42 6.92 6.40
N GLN A 103 8.23 7.50 6.52
CA GLN A 103 7.97 8.46 7.59
C GLN A 103 7.68 7.69 8.87
N CYS A 104 8.67 7.63 9.75
CA CYS A 104 8.52 6.99 11.04
C CYS A 104 7.47 7.71 11.88
N THR A 105 6.45 6.97 12.29
CA THR A 105 5.41 7.49 13.21
C THR A 105 5.71 7.15 14.67
N SER A 106 6.50 6.10 14.89
CA SER A 106 6.96 5.64 16.20
C SER A 106 8.24 4.83 16.03
N GLN A 107 8.96 4.59 17.12
CA GLN A 107 10.11 3.69 17.12
C GLN A 107 9.65 2.25 16.83
N GLY A 108 10.44 1.50 16.05
CA GLY A 108 10.17 0.10 15.76
C GLY A 108 10.56 -0.32 14.35
N ILE A 109 10.17 -1.54 13.98
CA ILE A 109 10.41 -2.11 12.65
C ILE A 109 9.07 -2.19 11.90
N PHE A 110 9.04 -1.65 10.68
CA PHE A 110 7.84 -1.58 9.84
C PHE A 110 8.08 -2.27 8.50
N PRO A 111 7.12 -3.03 7.97
CA PRO A 111 7.20 -3.53 6.60
C PRO A 111 7.17 -2.36 5.61
N ASP A 112 7.88 -2.50 4.49
CA ASP A 112 7.68 -1.60 3.37
C ASP A 112 6.34 -1.95 2.67
N PRO A 113 5.44 -0.98 2.47
CA PRO A 113 4.14 -1.27 1.85
C PRO A 113 4.23 -1.62 0.36
N TYR A 114 5.29 -1.19 -0.31
CA TYR A 114 5.46 -1.30 -1.74
C TYR A 114 6.42 -2.42 -2.15
N ASP A 115 7.31 -2.84 -1.26
CA ASP A 115 8.32 -3.88 -1.51
C ASP A 115 8.39 -4.90 -0.36
N CYS A 116 7.95 -6.14 -0.59
CA CYS A 116 7.93 -7.16 0.48
C CYS A 116 9.33 -7.62 0.93
N GLN A 117 10.39 -7.30 0.19
CA GLN A 117 11.76 -7.61 0.57
C GLN A 117 12.39 -6.48 1.38
N LYS A 118 11.74 -5.33 1.49
CA LYS A 118 12.23 -4.20 2.27
C LYS A 118 11.45 -4.03 3.56
N TYR A 119 12.13 -3.49 4.55
CA TYR A 119 11.54 -3.03 5.78
C TYR A 119 12.28 -1.79 6.28
N HIS A 120 11.65 -1.07 7.20
CA HIS A 120 12.15 0.19 7.73
C HIS A 120 12.35 0.08 9.22
N MET A 121 13.56 0.42 9.67
CA MET A 121 13.90 0.54 11.07
C MET A 121 13.78 2.00 11.48
N CYS A 122 12.83 2.29 12.36
CA CYS A 122 12.60 3.59 12.95
C CYS A 122 13.24 3.68 14.33
N TYR A 123 14.18 4.60 14.51
CA TYR A 123 14.90 4.79 15.78
C TYR A 123 15.29 6.26 15.97
N PHE A 124 15.52 6.66 17.23
CA PHE A 124 15.92 8.01 17.56
C PHE A 124 17.43 8.23 17.34
N VAL A 125 17.76 9.33 16.65
CA VAL A 125 19.10 9.93 16.63
C VAL A 125 18.98 11.28 17.33
N GLY A 126 19.35 11.32 18.61
CA GLY A 126 19.03 12.45 19.48
C GLY A 126 17.52 12.58 19.69
N ALA A 127 16.95 13.74 19.37
CA ALA A 127 15.50 13.99 19.44
C ALA A 127 14.76 13.68 18.12
N THR A 128 15.48 13.34 17.05
CA THR A 128 14.90 13.12 15.72
C THR A 128 14.65 11.63 15.51
N LEU A 129 13.42 11.27 15.17
CA LEU A 129 13.07 9.92 14.75
C LEU A 129 13.40 9.75 13.26
N VAL A 130 14.28 8.81 12.92
CA VAL A 130 14.75 8.57 11.55
C VAL A 130 14.44 7.15 11.10
N ALA A 131 14.31 6.96 9.79
CA ALA A 131 14.15 5.65 9.16
C ALA A 131 15.45 5.19 8.49
N ALA A 132 15.82 3.93 8.69
CA ALA A 132 16.76 3.23 7.84
C ALA A 132 16.02 2.14 7.07
N ALA A 133 16.09 2.18 5.74
CA ALA A 133 15.59 1.11 4.89
C ALA A 133 16.57 -0.07 4.88
N VAL A 134 16.05 -1.29 4.99
CA VAL A 134 16.83 -2.52 4.97
C VAL A 134 16.24 -3.48 3.95
N ASP A 135 17.10 -4.03 3.10
CA ASP A 135 16.76 -5.05 2.11
C ASP A 135 17.08 -6.44 2.68
N CYS A 136 16.13 -7.36 2.59
CA CYS A 136 16.30 -8.74 3.04
C CYS A 136 17.33 -9.53 2.21
N GLY A 137 17.55 -9.11 0.96
CA GLY A 137 18.45 -9.74 0.00
C GLY A 137 18.03 -11.15 -0.42
N ASN A 138 18.67 -11.65 -1.48
CA ASN A 138 18.39 -12.98 -2.05
C ASN A 138 16.88 -13.18 -2.34
N ASP A 139 16.39 -14.41 -2.19
CA ASP A 139 14.97 -14.76 -2.35
C ASP A 139 14.18 -14.71 -1.03
N LYS A 140 14.61 -13.87 -0.09
CA LYS A 140 13.97 -13.69 1.22
C LYS A 140 13.05 -12.47 1.24
N ALA A 141 12.00 -12.57 2.04
CA ALA A 141 11.04 -11.52 2.27
C ALA A 141 10.86 -11.24 3.75
N PHE A 142 10.42 -10.02 4.07
CA PHE A 142 10.25 -9.57 5.43
C PHE A 142 8.99 -10.16 6.06
N ASP A 143 9.16 -10.82 7.22
CA ASP A 143 8.06 -11.28 8.06
C ASP A 143 7.76 -10.23 9.13
N ALA A 144 6.73 -9.41 8.90
CA ALA A 144 6.33 -8.39 9.86
C ALA A 144 5.92 -8.95 11.23
N ARG A 145 5.52 -10.23 11.33
CA ARG A 145 5.17 -10.88 12.60
C ARG A 145 6.40 -11.09 13.49
N THR A 146 7.53 -11.44 12.88
CA THR A 146 8.76 -11.78 13.62
C THR A 146 9.80 -10.66 13.56
N GLY A 147 9.66 -9.70 12.63
CA GLY A 147 10.64 -8.65 12.39
C GLY A 147 11.91 -9.16 11.69
N GLN A 148 11.83 -10.27 10.96
CA GLN A 148 12.98 -10.94 10.35
C GLN A 148 12.76 -11.25 8.86
N CYS A 149 13.85 -11.43 8.12
CA CYS A 149 13.83 -11.87 6.72
C CYS A 149 13.69 -13.41 6.62
N SER A 150 12.55 -13.93 7.06
CA SER A 150 12.27 -15.37 7.15
C SER A 150 11.27 -15.87 6.09
N MET A 151 10.51 -15.00 5.44
CA MET A 151 9.59 -15.38 4.36
C MET A 151 10.32 -15.58 3.03
N THR A 152 9.63 -16.16 2.04
CA THR A 152 10.12 -16.33 0.67
C THR A 152 9.31 -15.50 -0.31
N LEU A 153 9.82 -15.32 -1.53
CA LEU A 153 9.12 -14.58 -2.60
C LEU A 153 7.77 -15.20 -3.01
N GLN A 154 7.54 -16.49 -2.72
CA GLN A 154 6.28 -17.18 -3.02
C GLN A 154 5.22 -17.01 -1.92
N SER A 155 5.57 -16.40 -0.78
CA SER A 155 4.64 -16.19 0.34
C SER A 155 3.60 -15.11 0.02
N SER A 156 2.51 -15.09 0.80
CA SER A 156 1.45 -14.08 0.63
C SER A 156 1.94 -12.65 0.82
N VAL A 157 3.00 -12.42 1.61
CA VAL A 157 3.56 -11.07 1.79
C VAL A 157 4.08 -10.45 0.49
N CYS A 158 4.41 -11.30 -0.47
CA CYS A 158 5.03 -10.94 -1.73
C CYS A 158 4.12 -11.15 -2.94
N THR A 159 3.17 -12.09 -2.85
CA THR A 159 2.26 -12.44 -3.94
C THR A 159 0.93 -11.71 -3.88
N GLN A 160 0.64 -11.01 -2.78
CA GLN A 160 -0.61 -10.28 -2.58
C GLN A 160 -0.35 -8.86 -2.04
N PRO A 161 -1.20 -7.87 -2.37
CA PRO A 161 -1.14 -6.56 -1.74
C PRO A 161 -1.31 -6.65 -0.22
N GLN A 162 -0.39 -6.04 0.54
CA GLN A 162 -0.42 -6.08 2.00
C GLN A 162 -1.23 -4.94 2.64
N TYR A 163 -1.65 -3.97 1.84
CA TYR A 163 -2.50 -2.88 2.27
C TYR A 163 -3.51 -2.54 1.18
N HIS A 164 -4.60 -1.90 1.57
CA HIS A 164 -5.63 -1.41 0.67
C HIS A 164 -6.08 -0.03 1.12
N CYS A 165 -5.95 0.96 0.25
CA CYS A 165 -6.36 2.34 0.52
C CYS A 165 -7.45 2.80 -0.45
N PRO A 166 -8.73 2.51 -0.18
CA PRO A 166 -9.83 2.92 -1.05
C PRO A 166 -10.16 4.41 -0.89
N LYS A 167 -9.96 4.97 0.31
CA LYS A 167 -10.22 6.37 0.63
C LYS A 167 -9.30 6.86 1.75
N VAL A 168 -9.16 8.18 1.88
CA VAL A 168 -8.45 8.82 2.99
C VAL A 168 -9.17 8.50 4.30
N GLY A 169 -8.41 8.34 5.38
CA GLY A 169 -8.94 7.97 6.70
C GLY A 169 -9.34 6.50 6.83
N TYR A 170 -9.24 5.68 5.77
CA TYR A 170 -9.37 4.23 5.91
C TYR A 170 -8.23 3.70 6.79
N VAL A 171 -8.56 2.85 7.76
CA VAL A 171 -7.61 2.27 8.71
C VAL A 171 -7.82 0.76 8.79
N ALA A 172 -6.73 0.00 8.80
CA ALA A 172 -6.78 -1.42 9.08
C ALA A 172 -5.47 -1.91 9.71
N ALA A 173 -5.56 -3.03 10.43
CA ALA A 173 -4.39 -3.76 10.90
C ALA A 173 -3.56 -4.27 9.72
N TRP A 174 -2.25 -4.36 9.91
CA TRP A 174 -1.36 -5.00 8.96
C TRP A 174 -1.64 -6.51 8.94
N PRO A 175 -1.89 -7.13 7.77
CA PRO A 175 -2.40 -8.50 7.70
C PRO A 175 -1.57 -9.55 8.43
N SER A 176 -0.23 -9.43 8.38
CA SER A 176 0.69 -10.38 9.02
C SER A 176 1.09 -10.00 10.45
N ASN A 177 0.78 -8.79 10.91
CA ASN A 177 1.08 -8.36 12.27
C ASN A 177 0.04 -7.35 12.78
N PRO A 178 -0.92 -7.76 13.62
CA PRO A 178 -1.97 -6.87 14.11
C PRO A 178 -1.49 -5.80 15.10
N ASN A 179 -0.24 -5.84 15.58
CA ASN A 179 0.35 -4.74 16.34
C ASN A 179 0.70 -3.53 15.45
N ILE A 180 0.86 -3.77 14.14
CA ILE A 180 1.07 -2.73 13.14
C ILE A 180 -0.28 -2.45 12.48
N PHE A 181 -0.58 -1.18 12.20
CA PHE A 181 -1.75 -0.78 11.42
C PHE A 181 -1.36 0.31 10.44
N TYR A 182 -2.18 0.55 9.42
CA TYR A 182 -1.96 1.63 8.46
C TYR A 182 -3.18 2.54 8.40
N VAL A 183 -2.91 3.84 8.25
CA VAL A 183 -3.91 4.88 7.99
C VAL A 183 -3.66 5.40 6.58
N CYS A 184 -4.68 5.38 5.73
CA CYS A 184 -4.60 5.91 4.39
C CYS A 184 -4.64 7.44 4.43
N LYS A 185 -3.52 8.08 4.09
CA LYS A 185 -3.36 9.53 4.04
C LYS A 185 -3.33 10.01 2.60
N SER A 186 -3.70 11.26 2.37
CA SER A 186 -3.53 11.93 1.09
C SER A 186 -2.44 12.98 1.14
N THR A 187 -1.75 13.16 0.03
CA THR A 187 -0.92 14.33 -0.23
C THR A 187 -1.28 14.91 -1.59
N VAL A 188 -1.09 16.22 -1.75
CA VAL A 188 -1.28 16.92 -3.01
C VAL A 188 0.10 17.14 -3.61
N ASN A 189 0.33 16.61 -4.81
CA ASN A 189 1.55 16.92 -5.53
C ASN A 189 1.33 18.24 -6.30
N GLN A 190 1.88 19.33 -5.76
CA GLN A 190 1.75 20.69 -6.32
C GLN A 190 2.39 20.82 -7.73
N ASN A 191 3.26 19.90 -8.12
CA ASN A 191 3.89 19.88 -9.45
C ASN A 191 3.05 19.12 -10.50
N LEU A 192 1.90 18.56 -10.11
CA LEU A 192 1.11 17.60 -10.89
C LEU A 192 -0.38 17.98 -10.98
N ASN A 193 -0.70 19.21 -11.37
CA ASN A 193 -2.10 19.67 -11.50
C ASN A 193 -2.97 19.31 -10.27
N ASP A 194 -2.41 19.45 -9.07
CA ASP A 194 -3.06 19.15 -7.80
C ASP A 194 -3.65 17.73 -7.67
N THR A 195 -3.00 16.74 -8.29
CA THR A 195 -3.44 15.34 -8.18
C THR A 195 -3.28 14.84 -6.74
N VAL A 196 -4.40 14.34 -6.17
CA VAL A 196 -4.44 13.76 -4.83
C VAL A 196 -3.92 12.33 -4.88
N VAL A 197 -2.85 12.05 -4.12
CA VAL A 197 -2.24 10.72 -4.02
C VAL A 197 -2.54 10.13 -2.65
N ILE A 198 -3.17 8.96 -2.61
CA ILE A 198 -3.48 8.23 -1.37
C ILE A 198 -2.42 7.15 -1.10
N TYR A 199 -1.86 7.14 0.10
CA TYR A 199 -0.80 6.21 0.51
C TYR A 199 -1.00 5.70 1.95
N PRO A 200 -0.51 4.49 2.29
CA PRO A 200 -0.55 3.98 3.65
C PRO A 200 0.54 4.63 4.52
N SER A 201 0.14 5.28 5.60
CA SER A 201 1.02 5.67 6.70
C SER A 201 0.97 4.57 7.76
N LEU A 202 2.07 3.89 8.00
CA LEU A 202 2.11 2.79 8.98
C LEU A 202 2.31 3.34 10.39
N HIS A 203 1.68 2.69 11.36
CA HIS A 203 1.68 3.00 12.78
C HIS A 203 1.79 1.70 13.59
N ARG A 204 2.20 1.83 14.86
CA ARG A 204 2.37 0.70 15.77
C ARG A 204 1.64 0.97 17.08
N CYS A 205 0.91 -0.02 17.60
CA CYS A 205 0.44 -0.02 18.97
C CYS A 205 1.59 -0.28 19.95
N ASN A 206 1.36 -0.11 21.26
CA ASN A 206 2.39 -0.42 22.24
C ASN A 206 2.70 -1.92 22.28
N ASP A 207 3.81 -2.29 22.91
CA ASP A 207 4.22 -3.69 23.04
C ASP A 207 3.12 -4.51 23.75
N GLY A 208 2.73 -5.63 23.14
CA GLY A 208 1.67 -6.49 23.65
C GLY A 208 0.25 -6.11 23.24
N GLU A 209 0.07 -5.00 22.51
CA GLU A 209 -1.24 -4.58 22.00
C GLU A 209 -1.46 -5.01 20.54
N ILE A 210 -2.73 -5.13 20.17
CA ILE A 210 -3.19 -5.28 18.80
C ILE A 210 -4.12 -4.13 18.42
N PHE A 211 -4.12 -3.76 17.15
CA PHE A 211 -5.06 -2.82 16.58
C PHE A 211 -6.33 -3.56 16.14
N ALA A 212 -7.47 -3.21 16.73
CA ALA A 212 -8.77 -3.71 16.34
C ALA A 212 -9.84 -2.64 16.62
N ASP A 213 -10.82 -2.51 15.73
CA ASP A 213 -11.96 -1.60 15.93
C ASP A 213 -11.53 -0.15 16.22
N PHE A 214 -10.54 0.36 15.49
CA PHE A 214 -9.93 1.70 15.68
C PHE A 214 -9.19 1.91 17.01
N VAL A 215 -8.95 0.86 17.79
CA VAL A 215 -8.34 0.94 19.13
C VAL A 215 -7.15 -0.02 19.26
N CYS A 216 -6.07 0.45 19.89
CA CYS A 216 -5.01 -0.41 20.39
C CYS A 216 -5.44 -1.02 21.73
N ARG A 217 -5.54 -2.35 21.81
CA ARG A 217 -5.94 -3.07 23.03
C ARG A 217 -4.99 -4.21 23.35
N PRO A 218 -4.82 -4.61 24.63
CA PRO A 218 -4.00 -5.74 25.00
C PRO A 218 -4.41 -7.01 24.24
N GLY A 219 -3.44 -7.68 23.62
CA GLY A 219 -3.62 -8.93 22.90
C GLY A 219 -3.77 -10.11 23.85
N ASN A 220 -4.79 -10.13 24.70
CA ASN A 220 -5.06 -11.29 25.53
C ASN A 220 -5.51 -12.46 24.64
N ASN A 221 -4.82 -13.60 24.75
CA ASN A 221 -5.22 -14.89 24.17
C ASN A 221 -6.56 -15.36 24.76
N LEU A 222 -7.67 -14.75 24.35
CA LEU A 222 -9.01 -15.26 24.61
C LEU A 222 -9.58 -15.86 23.32
N PRO A 223 -10.28 -17.01 23.39
CA PRO A 223 -10.78 -17.69 22.21
C PRO A 223 -11.70 -16.75 21.44
N VAL A 224 -11.49 -16.65 20.12
CA VAL A 224 -12.46 -16.08 19.19
C VAL A 224 -13.73 -16.92 19.31
N VAL A 225 -14.68 -16.44 20.10
CA VAL A 225 -16.06 -16.94 20.05
C VAL A 225 -16.62 -16.43 18.73
N PRO A 226 -17.16 -17.29 17.86
CA PRO A 226 -17.86 -16.83 16.66
C PRO A 226 -19.17 -16.18 17.12
N THR A 227 -19.14 -14.87 17.37
CA THR A 227 -20.36 -14.08 17.47
C THR A 227 -20.92 -13.91 16.07
N THR A 228 -21.94 -14.71 15.80
CA THR A 228 -23.00 -14.40 14.84
C THR A 228 -23.33 -12.92 14.88
N GLN A 229 -23.24 -12.30 13.71
CA GLN A 229 -23.78 -11.02 13.31
C GLN A 229 -24.87 -10.46 14.25
N PRO A 230 -24.67 -9.23 14.73
CA PRO A 230 -25.72 -8.24 14.74
C PRO A 230 -25.37 -7.10 13.78
N ASP A 231 -26.42 -6.43 13.35
CA ASP A 231 -26.50 -5.51 12.23
C ASP A 231 -25.43 -4.41 12.19
N VAL A 232 -24.99 -4.12 10.96
CA VAL A 232 -24.23 -2.92 10.62
C VAL A 232 -25.10 -1.71 10.92
N VAL A 233 -24.91 -1.11 12.09
CA VAL A 233 -25.25 0.29 12.30
C VAL A 233 -24.05 1.09 11.82
N ASP A 234 -24.22 1.81 10.72
CA ASP A 234 -23.29 2.83 10.26
C ASP A 234 -23.15 3.89 11.37
N PRO A 235 -21.94 4.13 11.93
CA PRO A 235 -21.75 5.17 12.94
C PRO A 235 -21.87 6.60 12.39
N ASN A 236 -22.07 6.77 11.07
CA ASN A 236 -22.28 8.06 10.43
C ASN A 236 -23.75 8.39 10.15
N ASP A 237 -24.71 7.65 10.75
CA ASP A 237 -26.12 8.02 10.68
C ASP A 237 -26.39 9.15 11.70
N ASP A 238 -26.36 10.39 11.21
CA ASP A 238 -27.00 11.62 11.73
C ASP A 238 -26.74 12.06 13.18
N GLY A 239 -25.62 11.66 13.79
CA GLY A 239 -25.34 11.89 15.22
C GLY A 239 -24.40 13.03 15.62
N PHE A 240 -23.76 13.80 14.73
CA PHE A 240 -22.73 14.77 15.14
C PHE A 240 -23.25 16.22 15.15
N THR A 241 -23.95 16.59 16.23
CA THR A 241 -24.44 17.97 16.48
C THR A 241 -23.64 18.72 17.56
N VAL A 242 -22.47 18.23 17.97
CA VAL A 242 -21.71 18.83 19.08
C VAL A 242 -20.23 18.97 18.76
N LEU A 243 -19.69 20.17 19.00
CA LEU A 243 -18.27 20.51 18.97
C LEU A 243 -17.50 19.56 19.91
N PRO A 244 -16.53 18.75 19.43
CA PRO A 244 -15.82 17.80 20.28
C PRO A 244 -14.93 18.53 21.29
N ILE A 245 -15.24 18.37 22.59
CA ILE A 245 -14.45 18.90 23.71
C ILE A 245 -13.27 17.95 24.03
N ALA A 246 -13.39 16.68 23.64
CA ALA A 246 -12.38 15.64 23.77
C ALA A 246 -12.52 14.62 22.62
N CYS A 247 -11.50 13.80 22.39
CA CYS A 247 -11.55 12.75 21.39
C CYS A 247 -12.43 11.59 21.86
N GLU A 248 -13.65 11.52 21.32
CA GLU A 248 -14.54 10.37 21.48
C GLU A 248 -14.12 9.20 20.58
N HIS A 249 -13.59 9.52 19.39
CA HIS A 249 -13.13 8.56 18.39
C HIS A 249 -11.82 9.02 17.76
N VAL A 250 -10.97 8.06 17.39
CA VAL A 250 -9.74 8.30 16.64
C VAL A 250 -10.09 8.67 15.20
N GLY A 251 -9.49 9.73 14.66
CA GLY A 251 -9.71 10.11 13.26
C GLY A 251 -9.70 11.61 13.01
N LEU A 252 -10.27 12.00 11.88
CA LEU A 252 -10.46 13.39 11.49
C LEU A 252 -11.94 13.73 11.61
N ILE A 253 -12.26 14.87 12.22
CA ILE A 253 -13.62 15.32 12.50
C ILE A 253 -13.77 16.73 11.93
N ALA A 254 -14.83 17.00 11.19
CA ALA A 254 -15.03 18.34 10.61
C ALA A 254 -15.22 19.41 11.69
N ASP A 255 -14.67 20.61 11.48
CA ASP A 255 -15.12 21.79 12.21
C ASP A 255 -16.43 22.28 11.58
N MET A 256 -17.47 22.44 12.41
CA MET A 256 -18.79 22.89 11.96
C MET A 256 -18.89 24.40 11.75
N ASN A 257 -17.98 25.18 12.35
CA ASN A 257 -17.96 26.64 12.22
C ASN A 257 -17.05 27.11 11.08
N ASP A 258 -16.08 26.27 10.71
CA ASP A 258 -15.13 26.57 9.65
C ASP A 258 -14.85 25.31 8.84
N CYS A 259 -15.49 25.23 7.68
CA CYS A 259 -15.27 24.20 6.68
C CYS A 259 -13.82 24.11 6.17
N HIS A 260 -12.96 25.08 6.42
CA HIS A 260 -11.53 24.98 6.15
C HIS A 260 -10.76 24.34 7.30
N LYS A 261 -11.43 23.91 8.37
CA LYS A 261 -10.80 23.34 9.55
C LYS A 261 -11.39 21.98 9.92
N TYR A 262 -10.59 21.23 10.67
CA TYR A 262 -10.93 19.92 11.17
C TYR A 262 -10.13 19.59 12.43
N TYR A 263 -10.68 18.72 13.26
CA TYR A 263 -10.00 18.17 14.42
C TYR A 263 -9.31 16.87 14.03
N TYR A 264 -8.05 16.72 14.44
CA TYR A 264 -7.32 15.46 14.42
C TYR A 264 -7.30 14.88 15.83
N CYS A 265 -7.81 13.66 15.97
CA CYS A 265 -7.78 12.88 17.19
C CYS A 265 -6.74 11.77 17.08
N SER A 266 -5.70 11.87 17.89
CA SER A 266 -4.55 10.98 17.86
C SER A 266 -4.86 9.60 18.43
N ALA A 267 -4.58 8.56 17.65
CA ALA A 267 -4.65 7.16 18.08
C ALA A 267 -3.62 6.78 19.15
N VAL A 268 -2.52 7.54 19.22
CA VAL A 268 -1.32 7.15 19.99
C VAL A 268 -1.38 7.67 21.41
N ASN A 269 -1.85 8.89 21.60
CA ASN A 269 -1.86 9.58 22.90
C ASN A 269 -3.20 10.24 23.26
N GLY A 270 -4.25 10.08 22.43
CA GLY A 270 -5.55 10.69 22.65
C GLY A 270 -5.59 12.22 22.49
N GLU A 271 -4.51 12.81 21.98
CA GLU A 271 -4.40 14.25 21.79
C GLU A 271 -5.30 14.74 20.66
N MET A 272 -6.08 15.80 20.94
CA MET A 272 -6.88 16.51 19.95
C MET A 272 -6.12 17.73 19.44
N ARG A 273 -6.01 17.87 18.12
CA ARG A 273 -5.43 19.05 17.46
C ARG A 273 -6.44 19.67 16.52
N HIS A 274 -6.57 20.99 16.58
CA HIS A 274 -7.36 21.75 15.61
C HIS A 274 -6.45 22.15 14.44
N LEU A 275 -6.79 21.68 13.23
CA LEU A 275 -5.97 21.81 12.03
C LEU A 275 -6.73 22.55 10.95
N GLU A 276 -6.00 23.31 10.14
CA GLU A 276 -6.53 24.04 8.99
C GLU A 276 -6.11 23.33 7.70
N CYS A 277 -7.04 23.26 6.75
CA CYS A 277 -6.81 22.76 5.42
C CYS A 277 -5.86 23.68 4.65
N PRO A 278 -5.02 23.13 3.74
CA PRO A 278 -4.20 23.94 2.84
C PRO A 278 -5.04 24.96 2.05
N SER A 279 -4.44 26.11 1.71
CA SER A 279 -5.11 27.16 0.95
C SER A 279 -5.76 26.64 -0.35
N GLY A 280 -7.02 26.99 -0.58
CA GLY A 280 -7.78 26.54 -1.75
C GLY A 280 -8.46 25.16 -1.61
N THR A 281 -8.41 24.57 -0.41
CA THR A 281 -9.11 23.33 -0.08
C THR A 281 -10.04 23.52 1.12
N PHE A 282 -11.08 22.71 1.22
CA PHE A 282 -11.98 22.65 2.37
C PHE A 282 -12.14 21.21 2.84
N TYR A 283 -12.44 21.02 4.12
CA TYR A 283 -12.57 19.71 4.73
C TYR A 283 -13.93 19.08 4.36
N ARG A 284 -13.89 17.87 3.80
CA ARG A 284 -15.08 17.10 3.42
C ARG A 284 -15.21 15.87 4.34
N PRO A 285 -16.20 15.82 5.24
CA PRO A 285 -16.36 14.73 6.21
C PRO A 285 -16.48 13.35 5.56
N GLU A 286 -17.26 13.23 4.47
CA GLU A 286 -17.47 11.93 3.80
C GLU A 286 -16.17 11.29 3.28
N GLN A 287 -15.16 12.11 3.01
CA GLN A 287 -13.86 11.69 2.51
C GLN A 287 -12.77 11.74 3.60
N ALA A 288 -13.10 12.29 4.78
CA ALA A 288 -12.16 12.58 5.86
C ALA A 288 -10.88 13.27 5.34
N ALA A 289 -11.02 14.25 4.46
CA ALA A 289 -9.90 14.89 3.78
C ALA A 289 -10.19 16.34 3.39
N CYS A 290 -9.12 17.13 3.22
CA CYS A 290 -9.18 18.42 2.55
C CYS A 290 -9.22 18.21 1.04
N VAL A 291 -10.26 18.70 0.38
CA VAL A 291 -10.48 18.55 -1.06
C VAL A 291 -10.48 19.92 -1.73
N LEU A 292 -10.04 19.96 -2.99
CA LEU A 292 -10.11 21.18 -3.79
C LEU A 292 -11.57 21.60 -3.99
N GLY A 293 -11.81 22.90 -3.85
CA GLY A 293 -13.09 23.51 -4.13
C GLY A 293 -13.42 24.62 -3.15
N THR A 294 -14.69 24.98 -3.11
CA THR A 294 -15.19 26.00 -2.21
C THR A 294 -16.11 25.36 -1.19
N CYS A 295 -15.91 25.78 0.05
CA CYS A 295 -17.01 25.87 0.99
C CYS A 295 -18.08 26.86 0.46
#